data_AF-L9W2Z4-F1
#
_entry.id   AF-L9W2Z4-F1
#
_cell.length_a   1.000
_cell.length_b   1.000
_cell.length_c   1.000
_cell.angle_alpha   90.00
_cell.angle_beta   90.00
_cell.angle_gamma   90.00
#
_symmetry.space_group_name_H-M   'P 1'
#
loop_
_entity.id
_entity.type
_entity.pdbx_description
1 polymer ?
#
loop_
_entity_poly.entity_id
_entity_poly.type
_entity_poly.pdbx_seq_one_letter_code
_entity_poly.pdbx_strand_id
1 'polypeptide(L)'
;MSSHWALAGAGLLLSSGVLAALIAISFPELPLSSCTDVGYVGDEPPGGFVYYEFYLGWLGYSPDGGVNRCDTPIVTIALGLLALGSAMLGLERWKR
;
A
#
# COMPACT_ATOMS: atom_id res chain seq x y z
N MET A 1 -31.62 -4.57 12.68
CA MET A 1 -30.87 -4.27 11.43
C MET A 1 -29.57 -5.07 11.38
N SER A 2 -29.60 -6.42 11.44
CA SER A 2 -28.52 -7.12 12.19
C SER A 2 -27.74 -8.25 11.52
N SER A 3 -27.98 -8.67 10.27
CA SER A 3 -27.15 -9.76 9.69
C SER A 3 -26.80 -9.55 8.21
N HIS A 4 -27.78 -9.19 7.38
CA HIS A 4 -27.56 -9.10 5.93
C HIS A 4 -26.63 -7.94 5.53
N TRP A 5 -26.69 -6.82 6.25
CA TRP A 5 -25.80 -5.67 6.05
C TRP A 5 -24.37 -5.94 6.52
N ALA A 6 -24.20 -6.74 7.58
CA ALA A 6 -22.87 -7.14 8.06
C ALA A 6 -22.20 -8.11 7.08
N LEU A 7 -22.95 -9.08 6.53
CA LEU A 7 -22.48 -9.98 5.47
C LEU A 7 -22.13 -9.22 4.19
N ALA A 8 -22.97 -8.29 3.75
CA ALA A 8 -22.69 -7.46 2.59
C ALA A 8 -21.43 -6.60 2.78
N GLY A 9 -21.29 -5.99 3.97
CA GLY A 9 -20.10 -5.20 4.32
C GLY A 9 -18.82 -6.04 4.38
N ALA A 10 -18.87 -7.23 5.00
CA ALA A 10 -17.74 -8.15 5.04
C ALA A 10 -17.35 -8.65 3.65
N GLY A 11 -18.34 -8.95 2.79
CA GLY A 11 -18.10 -9.36 1.40
C GLY A 11 -17.42 -8.27 0.57
N LEU A 12 -17.83 -7.01 0.73
CA LEU A 12 -17.19 -5.84 0.10
C LEU A 12 -15.75 -5.62 0.58
N LEU A 13 -15.49 -5.79 1.87
CA LEU A 13 -14.13 -5.70 2.43
C LEU A 13 -13.22 -6.80 1.91
N LEU A 14 -13.72 -8.03 1.82
CA LEU A 14 -12.97 -9.16 1.27
C LEU A 14 -12.69 -8.96 -0.22
N SER A 15 -13.68 -8.58 -1.02
CA SER A 15 -13.50 -8.37 -2.46
C SER A 15 -12.56 -7.20 -2.76
N SER A 16 -12.66 -6.10 -2.01
CA SER A 16 -11.71 -4.98 -2.11
C SER A 16 -10.30 -5.36 -1.68
N GLY A 17 -10.14 -6.16 -0.62
CA GLY A 17 -8.84 -6.71 -0.21
C GLY A 17 -8.20 -7.61 -1.28
N VAL A 18 -8.99 -8.49 -1.91
CA VAL A 18 -8.53 -9.34 -3.02
C VAL A 18 -8.12 -8.49 -4.23
N LEU A 19 -8.92 -7.49 -4.59
CA LEU A 19 -8.59 -6.57 -5.68
C LEU A 19 -7.29 -5.81 -5.40
N ALA A 20 -7.11 -5.31 -4.18
CA ALA A 20 -5.88 -4.63 -3.76
C ALA A 20 -4.66 -5.55 -3.85
N ALA A 21 -4.79 -6.82 -3.45
CA ALA A 21 -3.71 -7.80 -3.56
C ALA A 21 -3.35 -8.10 -5.03
N LEU A 22 -4.36 -8.23 -5.92
CA LEU A 22 -4.12 -8.44 -7.36
C LEU A 22 -3.42 -7.24 -8.01
N ILE A 23 -3.78 -6.02 -7.62
CA ILE A 23 -3.11 -4.80 -8.07
C ILE A 23 -1.66 -4.79 -7.57
N ALA A 24 -1.40 -5.11 -6.30
CA ALA A 24 -0.06 -5.15 -5.73
C ALA A 24 0.85 -6.21 -6.39
N ILE A 25 0.28 -7.32 -6.86
CA ILE A 25 1.04 -8.34 -7.63
C ILE A 25 1.36 -7.82 -9.04
N SER A 26 0.47 -7.05 -9.64
CA SER A 26 0.63 -6.54 -11.02
C SER A 26 1.54 -5.32 -11.09
N PHE A 27 1.56 -4.53 -10.02
CA PHE A 27 2.40 -3.35 -9.84
C PHE A 27 3.18 -3.51 -8.53
N PRO A 28 4.40 -4.06 -8.60
CA PRO A 28 5.23 -4.29 -7.41
C PRO A 28 5.68 -2.97 -6.76
N GLU A 29 5.50 -1.85 -7.46
CA GLU A 29 5.63 -0.51 -6.91
C GLU A 29 4.46 -0.18 -5.97
N LEU A 30 4.79 0.18 -4.74
CA LEU A 30 3.85 0.69 -3.77
C LEU A 30 3.19 2.01 -4.25
N PRO A 31 1.96 2.31 -3.83
CA PRO A 31 1.29 3.53 -4.22
C PRO A 31 2.05 4.78 -3.75
N LEU A 32 2.07 5.82 -4.59
CA LEU A 32 2.76 7.09 -4.32
C LEU A 32 4.28 6.94 -4.12
N SER A 33 4.88 5.90 -4.72
CA SER A 33 6.34 5.75 -4.77
C SER A 33 6.99 6.78 -5.68
N SER A 34 8.18 7.24 -5.31
CA SER A 34 9.11 7.90 -6.20
C SER A 34 10.22 6.93 -6.56
N CYS A 35 10.30 6.51 -7.82
CA CYS A 35 11.30 5.54 -8.29
C CYS A 35 12.36 6.20 -9.17
N THR A 36 13.61 5.81 -8.97
CA THR A 36 14.77 6.19 -9.78
C THR A 36 15.47 4.96 -10.31
N ASP A 37 15.79 4.96 -11.60
CA ASP A 37 16.63 3.94 -12.21
C ASP A 37 18.07 4.12 -11.72
N VAL A 38 18.59 3.11 -11.04
CA VAL A 38 19.95 3.10 -10.46
C VAL A 38 20.87 2.10 -11.15
N GLY A 39 20.33 1.28 -12.06
CA GLY A 39 21.05 0.18 -12.69
C GLY A 39 21.36 -0.96 -11.72
N TYR A 40 21.43 -2.17 -12.25
CA TYR A 40 21.78 -3.36 -11.47
C TYR A 40 23.30 -3.45 -11.26
N VAL A 41 23.75 -3.70 -10.02
CA VAL A 41 25.17 -3.70 -9.63
C VAL A 41 25.69 -5.11 -9.23
N GLY A 42 25.00 -6.18 -9.61
CA GLY A 42 25.38 -7.56 -9.27
C GLY A 42 25.76 -8.43 -10.47
N ASP A 43 26.28 -9.63 -10.18
CA ASP A 43 26.51 -10.70 -11.17
C ASP A 43 25.33 -11.71 -11.24
N GLU A 44 24.38 -11.63 -10.31
CA GLU A 44 23.19 -12.49 -10.27
C GLU A 44 22.06 -11.90 -11.15
N PRO A 45 21.14 -12.70 -11.70
CA PRO A 45 20.01 -12.13 -12.43
C PRO A 45 19.13 -11.29 -11.47
N PRO A 46 18.74 -10.05 -11.83
CA PRO A 46 17.85 -9.24 -11.03
C PRO A 46 16.53 -9.99 -10.81
N GLY A 47 16.13 -10.12 -9.56
CA GLY A 47 14.91 -10.86 -9.22
C GLY A 47 14.34 -10.47 -7.87
N GLY A 48 13.11 -9.94 -7.91
CA GLY A 48 12.25 -9.81 -6.74
C GLY A 48 12.45 -8.55 -5.90
N PHE A 49 11.66 -8.45 -4.84
CA PHE A 49 11.64 -7.29 -3.96
C PHE A 49 12.89 -7.24 -3.08
N VAL A 50 13.59 -6.10 -3.07
CA VAL A 50 14.73 -5.82 -2.20
C VAL A 50 14.38 -4.68 -1.27
N TYR A 51 14.47 -4.88 0.04
CA TYR A 51 14.36 -3.81 1.01
C TYR A 51 15.72 -3.13 1.20
N TYR A 52 15.76 -1.79 1.17
CA TYR A 52 16.97 -1.03 1.46
C TYR A 52 16.95 -0.45 2.87
N GLU A 53 15.96 0.39 3.17
CA GLU A 53 15.94 1.16 4.40
C GLU A 53 14.55 1.70 4.76
N PHE A 54 14.44 2.17 6.00
CA PHE A 54 13.29 2.93 6.46
C PHE A 54 13.78 4.18 7.19
N TYR A 55 13.45 5.35 6.66
CA TYR A 55 13.94 6.63 7.14
C TYR A 55 12.83 7.68 7.16
N LEU A 56 12.63 8.36 8.29
CA LEU A 56 11.60 9.41 8.46
C LEU A 56 10.20 9.04 7.95
N GLY A 57 9.79 7.77 8.08
CA GLY A 57 8.49 7.31 7.61
C GLY A 57 8.40 6.93 6.14
N TRP A 58 9.53 7.02 5.42
CA TRP A 58 9.70 6.54 4.06
C TRP A 58 10.30 5.13 4.06
N LEU A 59 9.82 4.29 3.16
CA LEU A 59 10.34 2.98 2.86
C LEU A 59 11.13 3.03 1.56
N GLY A 60 12.44 2.78 1.63
CA GLY A 60 13.30 2.58 0.47
C GLY A 60 13.37 1.10 0.11
N TYR A 61 13.04 0.76 -1.12
CA TYR A 61 13.04 -0.62 -1.64
C TYR A 61 13.31 -0.64 -3.15
N SER A 62 13.49 -1.84 -3.72
CA SER A 62 13.47 -2.07 -5.15
C SER A 62 12.46 -3.17 -5.46
N PRO A 63 11.52 -2.95 -6.39
CA PRO A 63 10.55 -3.97 -6.79
C PRO A 63 11.14 -5.06 -7.71
N ASP A 64 12.29 -4.79 -8.33
CA ASP A 64 12.83 -5.49 -9.49
C ASP A 64 14.29 -5.93 -9.31
N GLY A 65 14.68 -6.24 -8.08
CA GLY A 65 15.97 -6.85 -7.78
C GLY A 65 17.14 -5.87 -7.77
N GLY A 66 16.88 -4.57 -7.76
CA GLY A 66 17.88 -3.51 -7.69
C GLY A 66 18.10 -2.75 -8.98
N VAL A 67 17.22 -2.87 -9.97
CA VAL A 67 17.25 -2.03 -11.18
C VAL A 67 16.66 -0.65 -10.87
N ASN A 68 15.49 -0.61 -10.24
CA ASN A 68 14.85 0.62 -9.78
C ASN A 68 14.88 0.71 -8.25
N ARG A 69 15.31 1.86 -7.72
CA ARG A 69 15.17 2.20 -6.31
C ARG A 69 13.97 3.10 -6.12
N CYS A 70 13.05 2.70 -5.25
CA CYS A 70 11.79 3.37 -4.97
C CYS A 70 11.73 3.78 -3.50
N ASP A 71 11.23 5.00 -3.25
CA ASP A 71 10.93 5.51 -1.91
C ASP A 71 9.42 5.76 -1.77
N THR A 72 8.79 5.16 -0.77
CA THR A 72 7.35 5.31 -0.49
C THR A 72 7.09 5.91 0.90
N PRO A 73 6.26 6.95 1.04
CA PRO A 73 5.94 7.55 2.33
C PRO A 73 4.88 6.76 3.11
N ILE A 74 5.21 5.56 3.56
CA ILE A 74 4.25 4.60 4.16
C ILE A 74 3.55 5.18 5.41
N VAL A 75 4.30 5.88 6.27
CA VAL A 75 3.70 6.45 7.49
C VAL A 75 2.67 7.53 7.15
N THR A 76 2.97 8.39 6.18
CA THR A 76 2.05 9.44 5.71
C THR A 76 0.78 8.82 5.14
N ILE A 77 0.92 7.74 4.35
CA ILE A 77 -0.23 7.02 3.78
C ILE A 77 -1.08 6.41 4.90
N ALA A 78 -0.47 5.72 5.87
CA ALA A 78 -1.18 5.10 6.99
C ALA A 78 -1.94 6.14 7.83
N LEU A 79 -1.30 7.28 8.14
CA LEU A 79 -1.93 8.39 8.86
C LEU A 79 -3.07 9.02 8.04
N GLY A 80 -2.88 9.18 6.74
CA GLY A 80 -3.92 9.68 5.83
C GLY A 80 -5.15 8.77 5.80
N LEU A 81 -4.97 7.46 5.68
CA LEU A 81 -6.05 6.47 5.72
C LEU A 81 -6.76 6.44 7.07
N LEU A 82 -6.00 6.52 8.17
CA LEU A 82 -6.55 6.58 9.52
C LEU A 82 -7.39 7.84 9.74
N ALA A 83 -6.89 8.99 9.27
CA ALA A 83 -7.59 10.27 9.36
C ALA A 83 -8.88 10.26 8.53
N LEU A 84 -8.83 9.75 7.30
CA LEU A 84 -10.00 9.57 6.43
C LEU A 84 -11.06 8.67 7.09
N GLY A 85 -10.66 7.49 7.57
CA GLY A 85 -11.57 6.57 8.26
C GLY A 85 -12.20 7.20 9.50
N SER A 86 -11.39 7.90 10.29
CA SER A 86 -11.86 8.60 11.51
C SER A 86 -12.85 9.73 11.18
N ALA A 87 -12.58 10.52 10.13
CA ALA A 87 -13.46 11.60 9.69
C ALA A 87 -14.80 11.07 9.19
N MET A 88 -14.80 9.98 8.40
CA MET A 88 -16.03 9.35 7.91
C MET A 88 -16.89 8.84 9.07
N LEU A 89 -16.28 8.16 10.06
CA LEU A 89 -16.99 7.70 11.25
C LEU A 89 -17.53 8.86 12.11
N GLY A 90 -16.78 9.95 12.22
CA GLY A 90 -17.20 11.17 12.93
C GLY A 90 -18.42 11.82 12.27
N LEU A 91 -18.41 11.96 10.95
CA LEU A 91 -19.53 12.52 10.19
C LEU A 91 -20.80 11.67 10.29
N GLU A 92 -20.67 10.35 10.24
CA GLU A 92 -21.82 9.45 10.39
C GLU A 92 -22.46 9.58 11.78
N ARG A 93 -21.64 9.70 12.83
CA ARG A 93 -22.12 9.90 14.21
C ARG A 93 -22.75 11.26 14.43
N TRP A 94 -22.23 12.32 13.80
CA TRP A 94 -22.78 13.67 13.94
C TRP A 94 -24.15 13.83 13.25
N LYS A 95 -24.44 13.01 12.24
CA LYS A 95 -25.70 13.05 11.49
C LYS A 95 -26.85 12.28 12.17
N ARG A 96 -26.58 11.57 13.26
CA ARG A 96 -27.58 10.92 14.15
C ARG A 96 -27.94 11.85 15.31
#